data_AF-A0A366ZZ65-F1
#
_entry.id   AF-A0A366ZZ65-F1
#
_cell.length_a   1.000
_cell.length_b   1.000
_cell.length_c   1.000
_cell.angle_alpha   90.00
_cell.angle_beta   90.00
_cell.angle_gamma   90.00
#
_symmetry.space_group_name_H-M   'P 1'
#
loop_
_entity.id
_entity.type
_entity.pdbx_description
1 polymer ?
#
loop_
_entity_poly.entity_id
_entity_poly.type
_entity_poly.pdbx_seq_one_letter_code
_entity_poly.pdbx_strand_id
1 'polypeptide(L)'
;MTWTRSYSDEQLIAAVARSTSWRGVLRELGLTATSAGAMRSVRAHADRISADHNHFRGRRRWTETELRSAIGTADSWSKVVEALGLEGPSSIRTVRGHAARLGIESGHLTAEPSSTRGPDIRPDIVHLDRAGSLLAAAWYTLTGQEVAWPLEPSRYDLLVSGHEGTRRVQVKTTTVRAGDSWKVYLSTSRGERRTYDPEEIDDFFIIDGDLHCYLMPFAAVGGLHAIHLGGYSRFRVAQLGGHPLV
;
A
#
# COMPACT_ATOMS: atom_id res chain seq x y z
N MET A 1 29.41 43.36 -0.67
CA MET A 1 30.55 42.60 -0.13
C MET A 1 30.83 41.43 -1.07
N THR A 2 31.90 41.48 -1.84
CA THR A 2 32.32 40.38 -2.73
C THR A 2 32.91 39.27 -1.87
N TRP A 3 32.17 38.17 -1.70
CA TRP A 3 32.63 37.03 -0.94
C TRP A 3 33.74 36.32 -1.73
N THR A 4 34.99 36.46 -1.27
CA THR A 4 36.14 35.78 -1.88
C THR A 4 36.02 34.29 -1.61
N ARG A 5 36.13 33.48 -2.67
CA ARG A 5 36.12 32.01 -2.52
C ARG A 5 37.38 31.57 -1.77
N SER A 6 37.25 30.56 -0.92
CA SER A 6 38.36 30.01 -0.13
C SER A 6 39.28 29.06 -0.90
N TYR A 7 39.01 28.82 -2.18
CA TYR A 7 39.76 27.90 -3.04
C TYR A 7 40.08 28.54 -4.40
N SER A 8 41.19 28.13 -5.02
CA SER A 8 41.61 28.55 -6.36
C SER A 8 40.98 27.68 -7.47
N ASP A 9 41.10 28.14 -8.72
CA ASP A 9 40.62 27.41 -9.89
C ASP A 9 41.35 26.07 -10.05
N GLU A 10 42.65 26.01 -9.77
CA GLU A 10 43.47 24.80 -9.81
C GLU A 10 43.03 23.78 -8.73
N GLN A 11 42.70 24.27 -7.53
CA GLN A 11 42.18 23.42 -6.46
C GLN A 11 40.81 22.84 -6.84
N LEU A 12 39.95 23.62 -7.51
CA LEU A 12 38.68 23.15 -8.02
C LEU A 12 38.86 22.07 -9.10
N ILE A 13 39.76 22.27 -10.07
CA ILE A 13 40.04 21.29 -11.13
C ILE A 13 40.55 19.97 -10.51
N ALA A 14 41.51 20.05 -9.58
CA ALA A 14 42.05 18.88 -8.90
C ALA A 14 40.98 18.15 -8.08
N ALA A 15 40.11 18.90 -7.38
CA ALA A 15 39.03 18.33 -6.59
C ALA A 15 37.96 17.64 -7.44
N VAL A 16 37.66 18.20 -8.62
CA VAL A 16 36.77 17.58 -9.61
C VAL A 16 37.37 16.27 -10.11
N ALA A 17 38.63 16.25 -10.52
CA ALA A 17 39.29 15.04 -11.04
C ALA A 17 39.36 13.89 -10.03
N ARG A 18 39.43 14.19 -8.72
CA ARG A 18 39.48 13.19 -7.63
C ARG A 18 38.12 12.73 -7.13
N SER A 19 37.03 13.36 -7.57
CA SER A 19 35.68 13.12 -7.07
C SER A 19 34.82 12.38 -8.08
N THR A 20 33.73 11.77 -7.60
CA THR A 20 32.69 11.18 -8.48
C THR A 20 31.31 11.82 -8.27
N SER A 21 31.25 12.89 -7.47
CA SER A 21 30.03 13.66 -7.21
C SER A 21 30.36 15.06 -6.68
N TRP A 22 29.45 16.03 -6.87
CA TRP A 22 29.61 17.39 -6.35
C TRP A 22 29.72 17.48 -4.83
N ARG A 23 29.09 16.54 -4.12
CA ARG A 23 29.24 16.42 -2.67
C ARG A 23 30.67 15.97 -2.31
N GLY A 24 31.28 15.12 -3.13
CA GLY A 24 32.70 14.77 -3.02
C GLY A 24 33.61 15.97 -3.25
N VAL A 25 33.35 16.76 -4.30
CA VAL A 25 34.13 17.98 -4.59
C VAL A 25 34.11 18.95 -3.42
N LEU A 26 32.95 19.18 -2.79
CA LEU A 26 32.86 20.04 -1.60
C LEU A 26 33.73 19.55 -0.45
N ARG A 27 33.74 18.23 -0.19
CA ARG A 27 34.59 17.64 0.86
C ARG A 27 36.07 17.78 0.54
N GLU A 28 36.44 17.57 -0.72
CA GLU A 28 37.81 17.69 -1.21
C GLU A 28 38.33 19.13 -1.14
N LEU A 29 37.45 20.11 -1.31
CA LEU A 29 37.75 21.54 -1.11
C LEU A 29 37.70 21.98 0.36
N GLY A 30 37.51 21.05 1.31
CA GLY A 30 37.41 21.36 2.74
C GLY A 30 36.14 22.14 3.13
N LEU A 31 35.12 22.17 2.27
CA LEU A 31 33.87 22.88 2.52
C LEU A 31 32.93 22.00 3.35
N THR A 32 32.79 22.36 4.63
CA THR A 32 32.06 21.61 5.66
C THR A 32 30.55 21.54 5.41
N ALA A 33 29.99 22.51 4.68
CA ALA A 33 28.56 22.57 4.37
C ALA A 33 28.26 21.96 2.99
N THR A 34 27.61 20.79 2.97
CA THR A 34 27.13 20.13 1.72
C THR A 34 25.71 20.56 1.33
N SER A 35 25.44 21.86 1.39
CA SER A 35 24.13 22.42 1.04
C SER A 35 23.89 22.44 -0.47
N ALA A 36 22.62 22.44 -0.90
CA ALA A 36 22.26 22.56 -2.31
C ALA A 36 22.79 23.85 -2.96
N GLY A 37 22.86 24.94 -2.20
CA GLY A 37 23.45 26.21 -2.67
C GLY A 37 24.95 26.13 -2.90
N ALA A 38 25.70 25.48 -1.99
CA ALA A 38 27.14 25.29 -2.13
C ALA A 38 27.48 24.42 -3.35
N MET A 39 26.73 23.33 -3.56
CA MET A 39 26.89 22.48 -4.74
C MET A 39 26.62 23.23 -6.06
N ARG A 40 25.60 24.11 -6.10
CA ARG A 40 25.32 24.94 -7.28
C ARG A 40 26.43 25.97 -7.54
N SER A 41 26.94 26.62 -6.50
CA SER A 41 28.01 27.62 -6.62
C SER A 41 29.31 27.02 -7.16
N VAL A 42 29.71 25.86 -6.63
CA VAL A 42 30.90 25.14 -7.09
C VAL A 42 30.73 24.61 -8.51
N ARG A 43 29.54 24.08 -8.86
CA ARG A 43 29.24 23.66 -10.23
C ARG A 43 29.31 24.81 -11.22
N ALA A 44 28.62 25.91 -10.94
CA ALA A 44 28.63 27.09 -11.82
C ALA A 44 30.05 27.65 -12.01
N HIS A 45 30.90 27.54 -10.99
CA HIS A 45 32.29 27.93 -11.11
C HIS A 45 33.10 26.95 -11.97
N ALA A 46 32.91 25.65 -11.78
CA ALA A 46 33.54 24.60 -12.60
C ALA A 46 33.15 24.74 -14.08
N ASP A 47 31.88 25.03 -14.36
CA ASP A 47 31.37 25.31 -15.71
C ASP A 47 32.06 26.54 -16.31
N ARG A 48 32.21 27.63 -15.53
CA ARG A 48 32.87 28.87 -15.97
C ARG A 48 34.34 28.67 -16.35
N ILE A 49 35.04 27.77 -15.67
CA ILE A 49 36.45 27.44 -15.96
C ILE A 49 36.60 26.20 -16.85
N SER A 50 35.48 25.67 -17.38
CA SER A 50 35.45 24.49 -18.26
C SER A 50 36.10 23.22 -17.67
N ALA A 51 35.95 22.99 -16.38
CA ALA A 51 36.45 21.77 -15.73
C ALA A 51 35.60 20.54 -16.09
N ASP A 52 36.23 19.48 -16.60
CA ASP A 52 35.55 18.23 -16.97
C ASP A 52 35.10 17.43 -15.75
N HIS A 53 33.79 17.27 -15.62
CA HIS A 53 33.14 16.52 -14.55
C HIS A 53 32.14 15.47 -15.10
N ASN A 54 32.31 15.04 -16.36
CA ASN A 54 31.40 14.09 -17.01
C ASN A 54 31.38 12.70 -16.37
N HIS A 55 32.44 12.33 -15.64
CA HIS A 55 32.58 11.07 -14.93
C HIS A 55 31.77 11.00 -13.62
N PHE A 56 31.08 12.07 -13.21
CA PHE A 56 30.28 12.07 -11.99
C PHE A 56 29.06 11.15 -12.10
N ARG A 57 28.88 10.27 -11.11
CA ARG A 57 27.77 9.33 -11.02
C ARG A 57 26.52 10.03 -10.44
N GLY A 58 25.33 9.63 -10.89
CA GLY A 58 24.07 10.28 -10.51
C GLY A 58 23.68 11.48 -11.36
N ARG A 59 24.33 11.65 -12.52
CA ARG A 59 23.92 12.63 -13.53
C ARG A 59 22.66 12.15 -14.24
N ARG A 60 21.74 13.08 -14.48
CA ARG A 60 20.69 12.93 -15.49
C ARG A 60 21.39 12.54 -16.80
N ARG A 61 21.10 11.35 -17.34
CA ARG A 61 21.78 10.81 -18.54
C ARG A 61 21.42 11.53 -19.84
N TRP A 62 20.55 12.52 -19.76
CA TRP A 62 20.00 13.21 -20.92
C TRP A 62 20.10 14.74 -20.78
N THR A 63 20.27 15.44 -21.89
CA THR A 63 20.32 16.90 -21.99
C THR A 63 18.93 17.52 -22.11
N GLU A 64 18.83 18.84 -21.95
CA GLU A 64 17.53 19.52 -22.02
C GLU A 64 16.97 19.48 -23.44
N THR A 65 17.88 19.59 -24.41
CA THR A 65 17.60 19.41 -25.84
C THR A 65 17.09 18.00 -26.13
N GLU A 66 17.71 16.97 -25.56
CA GLU A 66 17.23 15.58 -25.70
C GLU A 66 15.84 15.38 -25.09
N LEU A 67 15.56 15.99 -23.93
CA LEU A 67 14.22 15.94 -23.34
C LEU A 67 13.18 16.61 -24.24
N ARG A 68 13.48 17.81 -24.78
CA ARG A 68 12.57 18.51 -25.70
C ARG A 68 12.34 17.70 -26.97
N SER A 69 13.39 17.13 -27.52
CA SER A 69 13.31 16.29 -28.72
C SER A 69 12.44 15.06 -28.44
N ALA A 70 12.70 14.33 -27.35
CA ALA A 70 11.95 13.14 -26.99
C ALA A 70 10.47 13.44 -26.73
N ILE A 71 10.15 14.55 -26.05
CA ILE A 71 8.76 14.99 -25.84
C ILE A 71 8.09 15.38 -27.17
N GLY A 72 8.81 16.09 -28.04
CA GLY A 72 8.27 16.54 -29.33
C GLY A 72 7.96 15.40 -30.31
N THR A 73 8.67 14.28 -30.22
CA THR A 73 8.49 13.13 -31.12
C THR A 73 7.61 12.02 -30.56
N ALA A 74 7.42 11.96 -29.24
CA ALA A 74 6.64 10.92 -28.59
C ALA A 74 5.14 11.26 -28.52
N ASP A 75 4.30 10.24 -28.46
CA ASP A 75 2.86 10.30 -28.20
C ASP A 75 2.49 9.87 -26.76
N SER A 76 3.45 9.32 -26.01
CA SER A 76 3.26 8.88 -24.62
C SER A 76 4.52 9.05 -23.77
N TRP A 77 4.35 9.15 -22.45
CA TRP A 77 5.47 9.26 -21.50
C TRP A 77 6.36 8.01 -21.46
N SER A 78 5.82 6.84 -21.80
CA SER A 78 6.59 5.61 -21.91
C SER A 78 7.60 5.71 -23.05
N LYS A 79 7.17 6.18 -24.23
CA LYS A 79 8.07 6.41 -25.38
C LYS A 79 9.09 7.52 -25.12
N VAL A 80 8.74 8.55 -24.34
CA VAL A 80 9.73 9.56 -23.90
C VAL A 80 10.84 8.92 -23.06
N VAL A 81 10.48 8.06 -22.10
CA VAL A 81 11.46 7.37 -21.24
C VAL A 81 12.35 6.42 -22.04
N GLU A 82 11.76 5.69 -22.99
CA GLU A 82 12.49 4.81 -23.93
C GLU A 82 13.47 5.60 -24.81
N ALA A 83 13.03 6.71 -25.42
CA ALA A 83 13.88 7.57 -26.25
C ALA A 83 15.05 8.19 -25.48
N LEU A 84 14.93 8.32 -24.16
CA LEU A 84 15.99 8.80 -23.25
C LEU A 84 16.88 7.66 -22.71
N GLY A 85 16.70 6.42 -23.18
CA GLY A 85 17.47 5.25 -22.75
C GLY A 85 17.28 4.91 -21.27
N LEU A 86 16.11 5.23 -20.72
CA LEU A 86 15.74 5.00 -19.33
C LEU A 86 14.80 3.79 -19.23
N GLU A 87 14.86 3.08 -18.11
CA GLU A 87 14.01 1.93 -17.84
C GLU A 87 13.28 2.11 -16.51
N GLY A 88 12.12 1.47 -16.39
CA GLY A 88 11.36 1.34 -15.15
C GLY A 88 10.34 2.47 -14.87
N PRO A 89 9.30 2.19 -14.06
CA PRO A 89 8.20 3.14 -13.79
C PRO A 89 8.64 4.43 -13.07
N SER A 90 9.71 4.36 -12.28
CA SER A 90 10.26 5.52 -11.55
C SER A 90 10.88 6.58 -12.47
N SER A 91 11.29 6.18 -13.67
CA SER A 91 11.86 7.08 -14.69
C SER A 91 10.80 8.03 -15.26
N ILE A 92 9.55 7.57 -15.44
CA ILE A 92 8.44 8.40 -15.92
C ILE A 92 8.20 9.59 -14.98
N ARG A 93 8.13 9.34 -13.66
CA ARG A 93 7.94 10.41 -12.66
C ARG A 93 9.07 11.44 -12.69
N THR A 94 10.30 10.97 -12.86
CA THR A 94 11.50 11.83 -12.90
C THR A 94 11.49 12.71 -14.15
N VAL A 95 11.15 12.14 -15.31
CA VAL A 95 11.08 12.86 -16.59
C VAL A 95 9.91 13.86 -16.59
N ARG A 96 8.72 13.48 -16.09
CA ARG A 96 7.56 14.38 -15.91
C ARG A 96 7.87 15.58 -15.04
N GLY A 97 8.44 15.34 -13.85
CA GLY A 97 8.81 16.41 -12.93
C GLY A 97 9.82 17.37 -13.55
N HIS A 98 10.69 16.87 -14.42
CA HIS A 98 11.65 17.71 -15.12
C HIS A 98 11.05 18.53 -16.27
N ALA A 99 10.15 17.95 -17.05
CA ALA A 99 9.41 18.66 -18.10
C ALA A 99 8.60 19.81 -17.50
N ALA A 100 7.87 19.54 -16.41
CA ALA A 100 7.12 20.55 -15.67
C ALA A 100 8.03 21.68 -15.14
N ARG A 101 9.18 21.32 -14.54
CA ARG A 101 10.16 22.30 -14.04
C ARG A 101 10.73 23.22 -15.12
N LEU A 102 10.78 22.75 -16.37
CA LEU A 102 11.31 23.50 -17.51
C LEU A 102 10.22 24.19 -18.34
N GLY A 103 8.95 24.05 -17.96
CA GLY A 103 7.81 24.59 -18.72
C GLY A 103 7.70 24.00 -20.13
N ILE A 104 8.08 22.73 -20.32
CA ILE A 104 7.96 22.06 -21.61
C ILE A 104 6.51 21.59 -21.78
N GLU A 105 5.84 22.09 -22.82
CA GLU A 105 4.49 21.65 -23.20
C GLU A 105 4.48 20.14 -23.48
N SER A 106 3.57 19.43 -22.81
CA SER A 106 3.50 17.97 -22.86
C SER A 106 2.06 17.44 -22.86
N GLY A 107 1.08 18.32 -23.17
CA GLY A 107 -0.34 17.97 -23.18
C GLY A 107 -0.75 16.96 -24.25
N HIS A 108 0.06 16.80 -25.32
CA HIS A 108 -0.15 15.79 -26.35
C HIS A 108 0.32 14.39 -25.94
N LEU A 109 1.12 14.27 -24.88
CA LEU A 109 1.57 12.99 -24.36
C LEU A 109 0.42 12.35 -23.60
N THR A 110 -0.33 11.50 -24.31
CA THR A 110 -1.45 10.78 -23.74
C THR A 110 -0.91 9.87 -22.64
N ALA A 111 -1.44 9.99 -21.43
CA ALA A 111 -1.30 8.92 -20.45
C ALA A 111 -2.03 7.73 -21.07
N GLU A 112 -1.30 6.74 -21.58
CA GLU A 112 -1.96 5.49 -21.96
C GLU A 112 -2.83 5.06 -20.78
N PRO A 113 -4.17 4.98 -20.94
CA PRO A 113 -4.90 4.11 -20.05
C PRO A 113 -4.27 2.74 -20.32
N SER A 114 -3.59 2.18 -19.33
CA SER A 114 -3.20 0.78 -19.37
C SER A 114 -4.49 -0.04 -19.45
N SER A 115 -5.04 -0.20 -20.65
CA SER A 115 -6.21 -1.01 -20.91
C SER A 115 -5.77 -2.45 -21.13
N THR A 116 -4.87 -2.96 -20.28
CA THR A 116 -5.00 -4.34 -19.86
C THR A 116 -6.21 -4.36 -18.96
N ARG A 117 -7.38 -4.72 -19.51
CA ARG A 117 -8.48 -5.23 -18.69
C ARG A 117 -7.82 -6.30 -17.82
N GLY A 118 -7.65 -6.01 -16.54
CA GLY A 118 -7.10 -6.98 -15.60
C GLY A 118 -7.94 -8.26 -15.67
N PRO A 119 -7.44 -9.39 -15.14
CA PRO A 119 -8.28 -10.57 -14.99
C PRO A 119 -9.64 -10.16 -14.40
N ASP A 120 -10.74 -10.79 -14.84
CA ASP A 120 -12.07 -10.59 -14.26
C ASP A 120 -12.06 -11.16 -12.83
N ILE A 121 -11.51 -10.39 -11.89
CA ILE A 121 -11.41 -10.75 -10.48
C ILE A 121 -12.79 -10.51 -9.86
N ARG A 122 -13.46 -11.60 -9.52
CA ARG A 122 -14.73 -11.58 -8.80
C ARG A 122 -14.61 -12.32 -7.47
N PRO A 123 -15.30 -11.87 -6.42
CA PRO A 123 -15.44 -12.67 -5.21
C PRO A 123 -16.10 -14.01 -5.52
N ASP A 124 -15.55 -15.08 -4.95
CA ASP A 124 -16.13 -16.42 -5.01
C ASP A 124 -16.37 -16.93 -3.57
N ILE A 125 -17.57 -17.44 -3.33
CA ILE A 125 -18.02 -17.93 -2.03
C ILE A 125 -17.17 -19.11 -1.53
N VAL A 126 -16.47 -19.83 -2.42
CA VAL A 126 -15.53 -20.90 -2.04
C VAL A 126 -14.38 -20.41 -1.15
N HIS A 127 -14.13 -19.10 -1.10
CA HIS A 127 -13.10 -18.48 -0.26
C HIS A 127 -13.65 -17.85 1.02
N LEU A 128 -14.92 -18.09 1.34
CA LEU A 128 -15.58 -17.50 2.50
C LEU A 128 -14.90 -17.89 3.83
N ASP A 129 -14.38 -19.12 3.95
CA ASP A 129 -13.62 -19.57 5.13
C ASP A 129 -12.39 -18.71 5.42
N ARG A 130 -11.70 -18.25 4.38
CA ARG A 130 -10.52 -17.36 4.49
C ARG A 130 -10.92 -15.91 4.67
N ALA A 131 -12.05 -15.49 4.09
CA ALA A 131 -12.54 -14.11 4.15
C ALA A 131 -13.33 -13.81 5.44
N GLY A 132 -13.82 -14.82 6.15
CA GLY A 132 -14.78 -14.67 7.25
C GLY A 132 -14.36 -13.64 8.30
N SER A 133 -13.16 -13.73 8.85
CA SER A 133 -12.70 -12.80 9.89
C SER A 133 -12.51 -11.38 9.37
N LEU A 134 -12.17 -11.20 8.08
CA LEU A 134 -12.08 -9.88 7.45
C LEU A 134 -13.47 -9.25 7.29
N LEU A 135 -14.46 -10.04 6.88
CA LEU A 135 -15.84 -9.59 6.75
C LEU A 135 -16.44 -9.23 8.11
N ALA A 136 -16.22 -10.07 9.13
CA ALA A 136 -16.67 -9.80 10.50
C ALA A 136 -16.01 -8.51 11.04
N ALA A 137 -14.70 -8.35 10.85
CA ALA A 137 -13.99 -7.15 11.26
C ALA A 137 -14.53 -5.90 10.57
N ALA A 138 -14.73 -5.95 9.24
CA ALA A 138 -15.31 -4.84 8.49
C ALA A 138 -16.70 -4.48 9.01
N TRP A 139 -17.53 -5.48 9.33
CA TRP A 139 -18.86 -5.26 9.91
C TRP A 139 -18.78 -4.52 11.24
N TYR A 140 -17.96 -5.00 12.17
CA TYR A 140 -17.78 -4.34 13.48
C TYR A 140 -17.20 -2.93 13.36
N THR A 141 -16.23 -2.73 12.47
CA THR A 141 -15.68 -1.39 12.21
C THR A 141 -16.76 -0.44 11.68
N LEU A 142 -17.63 -0.91 10.79
CA LEU A 142 -18.74 -0.11 10.25
C LEU A 142 -19.83 0.18 11.29
N THR A 143 -19.95 -0.61 12.35
CA THR A 143 -20.81 -0.29 13.49
C THR A 143 -20.15 0.64 14.52
N GLY A 144 -18.93 1.11 14.24
CA GLY A 144 -18.17 2.01 15.11
C GLY A 144 -17.42 1.31 16.25
N GLN A 145 -17.30 -0.02 16.20
CA GLN A 145 -16.53 -0.79 17.19
C GLN A 145 -15.06 -0.90 16.75
N GLU A 146 -14.15 -0.90 17.72
CA GLU A 146 -12.73 -1.12 17.46
C GLU A 146 -12.44 -2.62 17.36
N VAL A 147 -11.66 -3.02 16.36
CA VAL A 147 -11.33 -4.43 16.11
C VAL A 147 -9.83 -4.64 16.18
N ALA A 148 -9.41 -5.66 16.92
CA ALA A 148 -8.02 -6.10 17.01
C ALA A 148 -7.91 -7.61 16.73
N TRP A 149 -6.81 -8.01 16.09
CA TRP A 149 -6.46 -9.42 15.91
C TRP A 149 -5.48 -9.85 17.00
N PRO A 150 -5.66 -11.03 17.61
CA PRO A 150 -4.70 -11.56 18.56
C PRO A 150 -3.36 -11.84 17.88
N LEU A 151 -2.26 -11.48 18.54
CA LEU A 151 -0.90 -11.76 18.05
C LEU A 151 -0.49 -13.21 18.27
N GLU A 152 -1.01 -13.84 19.32
CA GLU A 152 -0.75 -15.22 19.69
C GLU A 152 -1.89 -16.15 19.26
N PRO A 153 -1.61 -17.45 19.01
CA PRO A 153 -2.65 -18.43 18.72
C PRO A 153 -3.73 -18.41 19.80
N SER A 154 -4.93 -17.96 19.42
CA SER A 154 -6.06 -17.79 20.32
C SER A 154 -7.24 -18.65 19.89
N ARG A 155 -8.16 -18.90 20.82
CA ARG A 155 -9.42 -19.62 20.55
C ARG A 155 -10.53 -18.70 20.03
N TYR A 156 -10.24 -17.43 19.81
CA TYR A 156 -11.11 -16.47 19.13
C TYR A 156 -10.33 -15.86 17.96
N ASP A 157 -11.04 -15.31 17.00
CA ASP A 157 -10.42 -14.69 15.83
C ASP A 157 -10.21 -13.18 16.02
N LEU A 158 -11.11 -12.52 16.76
CA LEU A 158 -11.12 -11.07 16.94
C LEU A 158 -11.34 -10.68 18.41
N LEU A 159 -10.74 -9.56 18.80
CA LEU A 159 -11.14 -8.77 19.95
C LEU A 159 -11.91 -7.56 19.44
N VAL A 160 -13.09 -7.34 20.00
CA VAL A 160 -13.96 -6.23 19.60
C VAL A 160 -14.27 -5.38 20.81
N SER A 161 -13.87 -4.11 20.79
CA SER A 161 -14.10 -3.16 21.87
C SER A 161 -15.19 -2.17 21.47
N GLY A 162 -16.14 -1.98 22.39
CA GLY A 162 -17.18 -0.96 22.29
C GLY A 162 -17.48 -0.33 23.65
N HIS A 163 -18.61 0.37 23.75
CA HIS A 163 -19.03 1.03 25.00
C HIS A 163 -19.25 0.05 26.17
N GLU A 164 -19.63 -1.20 25.88
CA GLU A 164 -19.88 -2.25 26.87
C GLU A 164 -18.62 -3.03 27.27
N GLY A 165 -17.46 -2.66 26.73
CA GLY A 165 -16.17 -3.32 26.98
C GLY A 165 -15.66 -4.13 25.79
N THR A 166 -14.67 -4.98 26.06
CA THR A 166 -14.01 -5.83 25.06
C THR A 166 -14.60 -7.22 25.06
N ARG A 167 -14.89 -7.75 23.86
CA ARG A 167 -15.45 -9.09 23.64
C ARG A 167 -14.53 -9.92 22.75
N ARG A 168 -14.38 -11.19 23.08
CA ARG A 168 -13.64 -12.20 22.31
C ARG A 168 -14.61 -12.89 21.35
N VAL A 169 -14.39 -12.70 20.06
CA VAL A 169 -15.31 -13.14 19.02
C VAL A 169 -14.66 -14.25 18.21
N GLN A 170 -15.31 -15.41 18.19
CA GLN A 170 -14.98 -16.48 17.25
C GLN A 170 -15.82 -16.33 15.99
N VAL A 171 -15.15 -16.28 14.85
CA VAL A 171 -15.80 -16.23 13.55
C VAL A 171 -16.01 -17.64 13.03
N LYS A 172 -17.20 -17.91 12.50
CA LYS A 172 -17.53 -19.15 11.80
C LYS A 172 -18.16 -18.82 10.46
N THR A 173 -17.87 -19.64 9.48
CA THR A 173 -18.50 -19.54 8.17
C THR A 173 -19.11 -20.87 7.78
N THR A 174 -20.09 -20.84 6.90
CA THR A 174 -20.62 -22.06 6.28
C THR A 174 -21.07 -21.81 4.86
N THR A 175 -20.77 -22.77 3.99
CA THR A 175 -21.35 -22.91 2.65
C THR A 175 -22.11 -24.23 2.53
N VAL A 176 -22.43 -24.88 3.67
CA VAL A 176 -23.13 -26.16 3.73
C VAL A 176 -24.61 -25.94 4.01
N ARG A 177 -25.46 -26.26 3.04
CA ARG A 177 -26.92 -26.31 3.22
C ARG A 177 -27.37 -27.67 3.72
N ALA A 178 -28.37 -27.67 4.60
CA ALA A 178 -29.10 -28.84 5.05
C ALA A 178 -30.60 -28.51 4.98
N GLY A 179 -31.24 -28.93 3.89
CA GLY A 179 -32.60 -28.49 3.54
C GLY A 179 -32.65 -26.98 3.25
N ASP A 180 -33.61 -26.30 3.87
CA ASP A 180 -33.84 -24.86 3.69
C ASP A 180 -33.00 -23.98 4.65
N SER A 181 -32.10 -24.58 5.41
CA SER A 181 -31.24 -23.86 6.35
C SER A 181 -29.76 -24.13 6.08
N TRP A 182 -28.93 -23.14 6.40
CA TRP A 182 -27.49 -23.30 6.53
C TRP A 182 -27.15 -24.05 7.82
N LYS A 183 -26.23 -25.01 7.73
CA LYS A 183 -25.70 -25.75 8.89
C LYS A 183 -24.29 -25.27 9.17
N VAL A 184 -24.02 -24.83 10.40
CA VAL A 184 -22.70 -24.36 10.82
C VAL A 184 -22.19 -25.20 11.99
N TYR A 185 -20.89 -25.49 11.99
CA TYR A 185 -20.23 -26.14 13.11
C TYR A 185 -19.65 -25.09 14.05
N LEU A 186 -20.01 -25.15 15.33
CA LEU A 186 -19.55 -24.25 16.39
C LEU A 186 -18.36 -24.83 17.16
N SER A 187 -17.73 -25.87 16.63
CA SER A 187 -16.58 -26.54 17.23
C SER A 187 -15.33 -26.36 16.37
N THR A 188 -14.15 -26.63 16.94
CA THR A 188 -12.90 -26.70 16.18
C THR A 188 -12.75 -28.09 15.54
N SER A 189 -12.17 -28.16 14.34
CA SER A 189 -11.88 -29.42 13.64
C SER A 189 -10.39 -29.77 13.66
N ARG A 190 -9.53 -28.91 14.21
CA ARG A 190 -8.09 -29.17 14.36
C ARG A 190 -7.88 -30.10 15.57
N GLY A 191 -7.86 -31.40 15.32
CA GLY A 191 -7.72 -32.44 16.34
C GLY A 191 -9.06 -33.03 16.79
N GLU A 192 -9.18 -33.38 18.07
CA GLU A 192 -10.46 -33.84 18.63
C GLU A 192 -11.46 -32.68 18.63
N ARG A 193 -12.69 -32.96 18.17
CA ARG A 193 -13.72 -31.94 18.00
C ARG A 193 -14.19 -31.43 19.37
N ARG A 194 -13.74 -30.24 19.73
CA ARG A 194 -14.06 -29.60 21.02
C ARG A 194 -14.96 -28.37 20.82
N THR A 195 -15.94 -28.22 21.71
CA THR A 195 -16.73 -26.99 21.84
C THR A 195 -15.92 -25.88 22.52
N TYR A 196 -16.37 -24.65 22.38
CA TYR A 196 -15.77 -23.53 23.09
C TYR A 196 -16.34 -23.42 24.51
N ASP A 197 -15.57 -22.78 25.38
CA ASP A 197 -15.94 -22.45 26.76
C ASP A 197 -16.27 -20.94 26.89
N PRO A 198 -17.15 -20.52 27.83
CA PRO A 198 -17.38 -19.10 28.11
C PRO A 198 -16.11 -18.30 28.47
N GLU A 199 -15.11 -18.96 29.05
CA GLU A 199 -13.82 -18.34 29.34
C GLU A 199 -12.95 -18.18 28.09
N GLU A 200 -13.28 -18.83 26.97
CA GLU A 200 -12.53 -18.73 25.71
C GLU A 200 -13.09 -17.64 24.80
N ILE A 201 -14.41 -17.54 24.71
CA ILE A 201 -15.10 -16.64 23.77
C ILE A 201 -16.39 -16.08 24.39
N ASP A 202 -16.76 -14.88 23.98
CA ASP A 202 -17.98 -14.21 24.43
C ASP A 202 -19.09 -14.32 23.36
N ASP A 203 -18.72 -14.21 22.08
CA ASP A 203 -19.64 -14.25 20.95
C ASP A 203 -19.15 -15.14 19.81
N PHE A 204 -20.10 -15.69 19.04
CA PHE A 204 -19.88 -16.15 17.69
C PHE A 204 -20.35 -15.10 16.68
N PHE A 205 -19.51 -14.79 15.68
CA PHE A 205 -19.93 -14.09 14.48
C PHE A 205 -19.99 -15.08 13.32
N ILE A 206 -21.18 -15.30 12.77
CA ILE A 206 -21.41 -16.35 11.76
C ILE A 206 -21.79 -15.74 10.43
N ILE A 207 -21.18 -16.23 9.34
CA ILE A 207 -21.49 -15.82 7.96
C ILE A 207 -21.90 -17.05 7.15
N ASP A 208 -23.09 -17.01 6.55
CA ASP A 208 -23.59 -18.09 5.69
C ASP A 208 -23.21 -17.92 4.22
N GLY A 209 -23.58 -18.89 3.38
CA GLY A 209 -23.23 -18.91 1.95
C GLY A 209 -23.93 -17.84 1.11
N ASP A 210 -24.97 -17.21 1.65
CA ASP A 210 -25.66 -16.06 1.05
C ASP A 210 -25.11 -14.72 1.62
N LEU A 211 -24.03 -14.79 2.40
CA LEU A 211 -23.40 -13.68 3.10
C LEU A 211 -24.30 -13.00 4.14
N HIS A 212 -25.28 -13.71 4.69
CA HIS A 212 -25.99 -13.22 5.87
C HIS A 212 -25.10 -13.36 7.11
N CYS A 213 -25.08 -12.30 7.90
CA CYS A 213 -24.31 -12.23 9.14
C CYS A 213 -25.23 -12.49 10.35
N TYR A 214 -24.69 -13.18 11.35
CA TYR A 214 -25.36 -13.46 12.62
C TYR A 214 -24.40 -13.13 13.77
N LEU A 215 -24.89 -12.40 14.76
CA LEU A 215 -24.18 -12.12 16.00
C LEU A 215 -24.83 -12.92 17.12
N MET A 216 -24.15 -13.97 17.59
CA MET A 216 -24.69 -14.94 18.54
C MET A 216 -23.91 -14.91 19.84
N PRO A 217 -24.51 -14.47 20.96
CA PRO A 217 -23.89 -14.60 22.27
C PRO A 217 -23.60 -16.07 22.60
N PHE A 218 -22.48 -16.34 23.25
CA PHE A 218 -22.11 -17.70 23.65
C PHE A 218 -23.26 -18.40 24.40
N ALA A 219 -23.92 -17.69 25.31
CA ALA A 219 -25.04 -18.22 26.11
C ALA A 219 -26.22 -18.77 25.28
N ALA A 220 -26.38 -18.35 24.02
CA ALA A 220 -27.45 -18.83 23.14
C ALA A 220 -27.16 -20.20 22.50
N VAL A 221 -25.89 -20.60 22.41
CA VAL A 221 -25.44 -21.76 21.61
C VAL A 221 -24.32 -22.58 22.25
N GLY A 222 -23.85 -22.19 23.43
CA GLY A 222 -22.78 -22.86 24.17
C GLY A 222 -23.07 -24.34 24.37
N GLY A 223 -22.04 -25.17 24.18
CA GLY A 223 -22.14 -26.64 24.28
C GLY A 223 -22.69 -27.35 23.03
N LEU A 224 -23.24 -26.63 22.04
CA LEU A 224 -23.68 -27.24 20.79
C LEU A 224 -22.52 -27.40 19.80
N HIS A 225 -22.42 -28.56 19.15
CA HIS A 225 -21.39 -28.81 18.14
C HIS A 225 -21.71 -28.16 16.78
N ALA A 226 -22.99 -28.10 16.43
CA ALA A 226 -23.50 -27.55 15.20
C ALA A 226 -24.95 -27.08 15.37
N ILE A 227 -25.35 -26.10 14.56
CA ILE A 227 -26.71 -25.54 14.56
C ILE A 227 -27.22 -25.35 13.13
N HIS A 228 -28.54 -25.28 12.98
CA HIS A 228 -29.22 -24.84 11.76
C HIS A 228 -29.61 -23.36 11.93
N LEU A 229 -29.05 -22.47 11.10
CA LEU A 229 -29.22 -21.02 11.23
C LEU A 229 -30.67 -20.54 11.09
N GLY A 230 -31.55 -21.30 10.42
CA GLY A 230 -32.97 -21.00 10.32
C GLY A 230 -33.66 -20.87 11.69
N GLY A 231 -33.22 -21.63 12.70
CA GLY A 231 -33.74 -21.54 14.08
C GLY A 231 -33.22 -20.32 14.88
N TYR A 232 -32.30 -19.55 14.30
CA TYR A 232 -31.57 -18.47 14.96
C TYR A 232 -31.69 -17.14 14.20
N SER A 233 -32.74 -16.99 13.39
CA SER A 233 -33.01 -15.78 12.60
C SER A 233 -33.05 -14.48 13.41
N ARG A 234 -33.46 -14.54 14.69
CA ARG A 234 -33.45 -13.38 15.61
C ARG A 234 -32.06 -12.79 15.87
N PHE A 235 -30.99 -13.55 15.62
CA PHE A 235 -29.60 -13.10 15.77
C PHE A 235 -29.00 -12.57 14.47
N ARG A 236 -29.79 -12.53 13.39
CA ARG A 236 -29.34 -11.99 12.12
C ARG A 236 -29.13 -10.49 12.24
N VAL A 237 -28.00 -10.02 11.74
CA VAL A 237 -27.63 -8.59 11.73
C VAL A 237 -27.58 -8.05 10.30
N ALA A 238 -27.52 -6.72 10.18
CA ALA A 238 -27.46 -6.05 8.87
C ALA A 238 -26.29 -6.57 8.03
N GLN A 239 -26.52 -6.83 6.75
CA GLN A 239 -25.46 -7.27 5.84
C GLN A 239 -24.57 -6.10 5.44
N LEU A 240 -23.28 -6.39 5.17
CA LEU A 240 -22.36 -5.42 4.59
C LEU A 240 -22.91 -4.90 3.24
N GLY A 241 -23.26 -3.62 3.18
CA GLY A 241 -23.83 -2.99 1.98
C GLY A 241 -25.36 -3.11 1.83
N GLY A 242 -26.06 -3.73 2.79
CA GLY A 242 -27.52 -3.71 2.84
C GLY A 242 -28.04 -2.38 3.41
N HIS A 243 -29.14 -1.86 2.86
CA HIS A 243 -29.91 -0.82 3.55
C HIS A 243 -30.34 -1.36 4.93
N PRO A 244 -30.39 -0.51 5.98
CA PRO A 244 -30.81 -0.93 7.31
C PRO A 244 -32.20 -1.60 7.23
N LEU A 245 -32.36 -2.73 7.92
CA LEU A 245 -33.66 -3.36 8.11
C LEU A 245 -34.53 -2.37 8.89
N VAL A 246 -35.56 -1.83 8.23
CA VAL A 246 -36.57 -0.92 8.81
C VAL A 246 -37.55 -1.73 9.65
#